data_AF-A0A7X3TZ57-F1
#
_entry.id   AF-A0A7X3TZ57-F1
#
_cell.length_a   1.000
_cell.length_b   1.000
_cell.length_c   1.000
_cell.angle_alpha   90.00
_cell.angle_beta   90.00
_cell.angle_gamma   90.00
#
_symmetry.space_group_name_H-M   'P 1'
#
loop_
_entity.id
_entity.type
_entity.pdbx_description
1 polymer ?
#
loop_
_entity_poly.entity_id
_entity_poly.type
_entity_poly.pdbx_seq_one_letter_code
_entity_poly.pdbx_strand_id
1 'polypeptide(L)'
;MLTGSQPSDIEAIQVCDGIFLSTSPVLLRRLIEGPLQPRTRLLTGYAGWGAGQLDAELASSAWLHADVDLDIVFDTSADDMWEAAIRRLGADPTLLQTGGGGVVH
;
A
#
# COMPACT_ATOMS: atom_id res chain seq x y z
N MET A 1 -0.83 -4.83 9.42
CA MET A 1 -2.23 -4.37 9.29
C MET A 1 -2.26 -2.86 9.34
N LEU A 2 -3.08 -2.23 8.50
CA LEU A 2 -3.20 -0.78 8.41
C LEU A 2 -4.46 -0.28 9.11
N THR A 3 -4.35 0.81 9.86
CA THR A 3 -5.47 1.52 10.47
C THR A 3 -5.42 3.02 10.14
N GLY A 4 -6.60 3.63 9.98
CA GLY A 4 -6.75 5.07 9.68
C GLY A 4 -6.55 6.00 10.89
N SER A 5 -6.40 5.43 12.08
CA SER A 5 -6.18 6.14 13.34
C SER A 5 -5.31 5.30 14.27
N GLN A 6 -4.68 5.95 15.24
CA GLN A 6 -3.87 5.26 16.24
C GLN A 6 -4.77 4.43 17.16
N PRO A 7 -4.56 3.11 17.27
CA PRO A 7 -5.23 2.29 18.26
C PRO A 7 -4.81 2.73 19.67
N SER A 8 -5.77 2.95 20.59
CA SER A 8 -5.49 3.48 21.93
C SER A 8 -4.64 2.56 22.80
N ASP A 9 -4.79 1.24 22.63
CA ASP A 9 -4.21 0.23 23.54
C ASP A 9 -3.24 -0.72 22.84
N ILE A 10 -2.89 -0.45 21.58
CA ILE A 10 -2.06 -1.33 20.77
C ILE A 10 -0.96 -0.53 20.10
N GLU A 11 0.25 -1.07 20.19
CA GLU A 11 1.40 -0.50 19.51
C GLU A 11 1.20 -0.51 17.99
N ALA A 12 1.34 0.68 17.42
CA ALA A 12 1.28 0.91 16.00
C ALA A 12 2.28 2.01 15.64
N ILE A 13 2.92 1.87 14.49
CA ILE A 13 3.87 2.86 13.98
C ILE A 13 3.12 3.69 12.95
N GLN A 14 3.19 5.01 13.09
CA GLN A 14 2.69 5.90 12.04
C GLN A 14 3.68 5.87 10.86
N VAL A 15 3.21 5.40 9.70
CA VAL A 15 4.03 5.32 8.49
C VAL A 15 3.79 6.52 7.57
N CYS A 16 2.57 7.06 7.58
CA CYS A 16 2.17 8.27 6.89
C CYS A 16 1.08 9.00 7.70
N ASP A 17 0.74 10.22 7.32
CA ASP A 17 -0.36 10.95 7.94
C ASP A 17 -1.68 10.19 7.82
N GLY A 18 -2.28 9.86 8.97
CA GLY A 18 -3.51 9.07 9.02
C GLY A 18 -3.35 7.59 8.66
N ILE A 19 -2.11 7.05 8.57
CA ILE A 19 -1.87 5.62 8.32
C ILE A 19 -0.94 5.05 9.39
N PHE A 20 -1.45 4.05 10.10
CA PHE A 20 -0.73 3.34 11.16
C PHE A 20 -0.56 1.87 10.80
N LEU A 21 0.64 1.34 11.01
CA LEU A 21 0.98 -0.06 10.81
C LEU A 21 1.08 -0.76 12.16
N SER A 22 0.29 -1.83 12.34
CA SER A 22 0.42 -2.74 13.48
C SER A 22 0.56 -4.19 13.03
N THR A 23 1.43 -4.94 13.70
CA THR A 23 1.62 -6.39 13.57
C THR A 23 1.06 -7.16 14.77
N SER A 24 0.33 -6.48 15.66
CA SER A 24 -0.19 -7.06 16.90
C SER A 24 -1.22 -8.17 16.64
N PRO A 25 -0.99 -9.39 17.15
CA PRO A 25 -1.98 -10.47 17.08
C PRO A 25 -3.28 -10.15 17.83
N VAL A 26 -3.21 -9.28 18.85
CA VAL A 26 -4.39 -8.86 19.62
C VAL A 26 -5.33 -8.06 18.75
N LEU A 27 -4.79 -7.16 17.92
CA LEU A 27 -5.61 -6.33 17.03
C LEU A 27 -6.26 -7.17 15.93
N LEU A 28 -5.54 -8.18 15.43
CA LEU A 28 -6.10 -9.16 14.49
C LEU A 28 -7.28 -9.93 15.11
N ARG A 29 -7.15 -10.42 16.35
CA ARG A 29 -8.26 -11.10 17.04
C ARG A 29 -9.47 -10.19 17.21
N ARG A 30 -9.26 -8.92 17.59
CA ARG A 30 -10.35 -7.93 17.73
C ARG A 30 -11.15 -7.73 16.43
N LEU A 31 -10.50 -7.81 15.28
CA LEU A 31 -11.19 -7.71 13.98
C LEU A 31 -11.98 -8.96 13.61
N ILE A 32 -11.53 -10.14 14.05
CA ILE A 32 -12.22 -11.39 13.81
C ILE A 32 -13.45 -11.51 14.74
N GLU A 33 -13.30 -11.06 15.98
CA GLU A 33 -14.29 -11.23 17.05
C GLU A 33 -15.29 -10.06 17.17
N GLY A 34 -14.95 -8.89 16.62
CA GLY A 34 -15.70 -7.64 16.83
C GLY A 34 -16.01 -6.88 15.55
N PRO A 35 -16.74 -5.76 15.66
CA PRO A 35 -17.01 -4.90 14.51
C PRO A 35 -15.72 -4.32 13.96
N LEU A 36 -15.58 -4.32 12.64
CA LEU A 36 -14.48 -3.66 11.95
C LEU A 36 -14.49 -2.17 12.29
N GLN A 37 -13.35 -1.66 12.74
CA GLN A 37 -13.19 -0.22 12.85
C GLN A 37 -13.12 0.39 11.45
N PRO A 38 -13.71 1.59 11.24
CA PRO A 38 -13.56 2.30 9.98
C PRO A 38 -12.09 2.42 9.59
N ARG A 39 -11.80 2.31 8.28
CA ARG A 39 -10.44 2.39 7.75
C ARG A 39 -9.49 1.38 8.38
N THR A 40 -9.87 0.11 8.30
CA THR A 40 -8.99 -1.02 8.65
C THR A 40 -8.71 -1.89 7.42
N ARG A 41 -7.44 -2.18 7.15
CA ARG A 41 -7.03 -3.09 6.07
C ARG A 41 -6.04 -4.13 6.56
N LEU A 42 -6.40 -5.40 6.38
CA LEU A 42 -5.47 -6.51 6.59
C LEU A 42 -4.62 -6.72 5.35
N LEU A 43 -3.31 -6.82 5.55
CA LEU A 43 -2.33 -7.14 4.52
C LEU A 43 -1.62 -8.42 4.94
N THR A 44 -1.45 -9.36 4.01
CA THR A 44 -0.74 -10.61 4.25
C THR A 44 0.45 -10.71 3.30
N GLY A 45 1.65 -10.82 3.86
CA GLY A 45 2.90 -10.73 3.11
C GLY A 45 3.42 -9.30 3.02
N TYR A 46 4.70 -9.17 2.71
CA TYR A 46 5.37 -7.91 2.43
C TYR A 46 6.40 -8.13 1.32
N ALA A 47 6.57 -7.14 0.45
CA ALA A 47 7.74 -7.10 -0.41
C ALA A 47 8.92 -6.59 0.43
N GLY A 48 9.99 -7.37 0.50
CA GLY A 48 11.24 -6.98 1.15
C GLY A 48 12.30 -6.77 0.09
N TRP A 49 13.02 -5.65 0.17
CA TRP A 49 14.17 -5.40 -0.68
C TRP A 49 15.46 -5.69 0.09
N GLY A 50 16.42 -6.32 -0.58
CA GLY A 50 17.80 -6.37 -0.10
C GLY A 50 18.45 -4.99 -0.09
N ALA A 51 19.55 -4.83 0.65
CA ALA A 51 20.26 -3.56 0.72
C ALA A 51 20.66 -3.04 -0.68
N GLY A 52 20.27 -1.82 -1.03
CA GLY A 52 20.57 -1.19 -2.33
C GLY A 52 19.76 -1.73 -3.52
N GLN A 53 18.91 -2.75 -3.34
CA GLN A 53 18.08 -3.31 -4.41
C GLN A 53 16.97 -2.32 -4.84
N LEU A 54 16.31 -1.69 -3.86
CA LEU A 54 15.25 -0.72 -4.15
C LEU A 54 15.80 0.47 -4.95
N ASP A 55 16.97 0.99 -4.57
CA ASP A 55 17.60 2.12 -5.28
C ASP A 55 17.99 1.75 -6.72
N ALA A 56 18.47 0.52 -6.94
CA ALA A 56 18.78 0.01 -8.27
C ALA A 56 17.52 -0.18 -9.13
N GLU A 57 16.41 -0.66 -8.55
CA GLU A 57 15.11 -0.79 -9.22
C GLU A 57 14.50 0.57 -9.55
N LEU A 58 14.57 1.55 -8.64
CA LEU A 58 14.09 2.91 -8.87
C LEU A 58 14.89 3.64 -9.97
N ALA A 59 16.21 3.44 -10.04
CA ALA A 59 17.07 4.02 -11.08
C ALA A 59 16.70 3.55 -12.50
N SER A 60 16.01 2.42 -12.63
CA SER A 60 15.53 1.91 -13.93
C SER A 60 14.29 2.63 -14.48
N SER A 61 13.76 3.64 -13.78
CA SER A 61 12.67 4.53 -14.25
C SER A 61 11.36 3.80 -14.60
N ALA A 62 11.03 2.73 -13.86
CA ALA A 62 9.79 1.96 -14.03
C ALA A 62 8.65 2.32 -13.05
N TRP A 63 8.82 3.36 -12.21
CA TRP A 63 7.89 3.69 -11.13
C TRP A 63 7.24 5.07 -11.30
N LEU A 64 5.93 5.14 -11.06
CA LEU A 64 5.16 6.38 -10.97
C LEU A 64 4.92 6.70 -9.49
N HIS A 65 5.18 7.95 -9.07
CA HIS A 65 5.04 8.39 -7.69
C HIS A 65 3.76 9.22 -7.53
N ALA A 66 2.88 8.82 -6.62
CA ALA A 66 1.67 9.56 -6.24
C ALA A 66 1.72 9.94 -4.75
N ASP A 67 1.05 11.03 -4.39
CA ASP A 67 0.80 11.34 -2.98
C ASP A 67 -0.08 10.28 -2.34
N VAL A 68 0.12 10.07 -1.03
CA VAL A 68 -0.65 9.11 -0.24
C VAL A 68 -2.09 9.58 -0.11
N ASP A 69 -3.03 8.71 -0.48
CA ASP A 69 -4.46 8.99 -0.40
C ASP A 69 -5.18 7.93 0.45
N LEU A 70 -5.84 8.37 1.51
CA LEU A 70 -6.51 7.48 2.47
C LEU A 70 -7.68 6.71 1.84
N ASP A 71 -8.36 7.28 0.84
CA ASP A 71 -9.50 6.64 0.19
C ASP A 71 -9.00 5.52 -0.74
N ILE A 72 -7.83 5.68 -1.36
CA ILE A 72 -7.17 4.57 -2.09
C ILE A 72 -6.80 3.44 -1.11
N VAL A 73 -6.21 3.81 0.04
CA VAL A 73 -5.69 2.84 1.00
C VAL A 73 -6.79 2.07 1.72
N PHE A 74 -7.91 2.72 2.06
CA PHE A 74 -8.94 2.12 2.91
C PHE A 74 -10.26 1.88 2.20
N ASP A 75 -10.68 2.78 1.32
CA ASP A 75 -12.06 2.83 0.79
C ASP A 75 -12.17 2.30 -0.65
N THR A 76 -11.05 2.00 -1.31
CA THR A 76 -10.99 1.42 -2.66
C THR A 76 -10.76 -0.09 -2.60
N SER A 77 -11.49 -0.88 -3.40
CA SER A 77 -11.28 -2.34 -3.45
C SER A 77 -9.84 -2.68 -3.90
N ALA A 78 -9.33 -3.86 -3.56
CA ALA A 78 -7.99 -4.25 -3.97
C ALA A 78 -7.83 -4.32 -5.50
N ASP A 79 -8.89 -4.75 -6.20
CA ASP A 79 -8.92 -4.90 -7.65
C ASP A 79 -8.92 -3.53 -8.35
N ASP A 80 -9.59 -2.53 -7.76
CA ASP A 80 -9.71 -1.18 -8.33
C ASP A 80 -8.53 -0.26 -7.93
N MET A 81 -7.73 -0.65 -6.94
CA MET A 81 -6.71 0.19 -6.32
C MET A 81 -5.66 0.68 -7.32
N TRP A 82 -5.23 -0.20 -8.24
CA TRP A 82 -4.24 0.13 -9.27
C TRP A 82 -4.79 1.16 -10.28
N GLU A 83 -6.00 0.91 -10.78
CA GLU A 83 -6.65 1.82 -11.73
C GLU A 83 -6.92 3.19 -11.09
N ALA A 84 -7.41 3.20 -9.85
CA ALA A 84 -7.67 4.41 -9.09
C ALA A 84 -6.39 5.24 -8.87
N ALA A 85 -5.26 4.58 -8.57
CA ALA A 85 -3.98 5.25 -8.38
C ALA A 85 -3.46 5.89 -9.69
N ILE A 86 -3.54 5.19 -10.81
CA ILE A 86 -3.08 5.70 -12.10
C ILE A 86 -3.94 6.86 -12.60
N ARG A 87 -5.26 6.73 -12.52
CA ARG A 87 -6.17 7.82 -12.92
C ARG A 87 -5.91 9.09 -12.11
N ARG A 88 -5.55 8.97 -10.82
CA ARG A 88 -5.20 10.10 -9.96
C ARG A 88 -3.90 10.79 -10.35
N LEU A 89 -2.96 10.05 -10.92
CA LEU A 89 -1.72 10.61 -11.49
C LEU A 89 -1.97 11.42 -12.78
N GLY A 90 -3.21 11.50 -13.26
CA GLY A 90 -3.54 12.12 -14.54
C GLY A 90 -3.10 11.30 -15.74
N ALA A 91 -2.68 10.05 -15.52
CA ALA A 91 -2.29 9.10 -16.54
C ALA A 91 -3.48 8.18 -16.88
N ASP A 92 -3.55 7.74 -18.14
CA ASP A 92 -4.51 6.73 -18.56
C ASP A 92 -3.90 5.34 -18.32
N PRO A 93 -4.54 4.45 -17.54
CA PRO A 93 -4.08 3.08 -17.33
C PRO A 93 -3.85 2.30 -18.63
N THR A 94 -4.59 2.63 -19.69
CA THR A 94 -4.46 1.99 -21.00
C THR A 94 -3.22 2.44 -21.78
N LEU A 95 -2.63 3.58 -21.41
CA LEU A 95 -1.38 4.09 -22.00
C LEU A 95 -0.12 3.51 -21.33
N LEU A 96 -0.26 2.90 -20.15
CA LEU A 96 0.83 2.23 -19.45
C LEU A 96 1.00 0.80 -19.99
N GLN A 97 1.54 0.68 -21.21
CA GLN A 97 2.00 -0.61 -21.70
C GLN A 97 3.20 -1.08 -20.84
N THR A 98 3.08 -2.28 -20.26
CA THR A 98 4.20 -2.95 -19.60
C THR A 98 5.29 -3.15 -20.64
N GLY A 99 6.35 -2.33 -20.58
CA GLY A 99 7.55 -2.53 -21.39
C GLY A 99 8.11 -3.92 -21.13
N GLY A 100 7.97 -4.80 -22.11
CA GLY A 100 8.47 -6.16 -22.06
C GLY A 100 9.96 -6.20 -21.82
N GLY A 101 10.41 -7.26 -21.14
CA GLY A 101 11.81 -7.52 -20.85
C GLY A 101 12.67 -7.39 -22.11
N GLY A 102 13.59 -6.44 -22.08
CA GLY A 102 14.66 -6.30 -23.06
C GLY A 102 15.94 -6.88 -22.48
N VAL A 103 16.20 -8.16 -22.76
CA VAL A 103 17.56 -8.71 -22.72
C VAL A 103 18.32 -8.02 -23.86
N VAL A 104 19.41 -7.31 -23.57
CA VAL A 104 20.36 -6.87 -24.59
C VAL A 104 21.78 -7.28 -24.17
N HIS A 105 22.43 -7.93 -25.13
CA HIS A 105 23.74 -8.55 -25.09
C HIS A 105 24.89 -7.59 -24.77
#